data_AF-A0A482T1A7-F1
#
_entry.id   AF-A0A482T1A7-F1
#
_cell.length_a   1.000
_cell.length_b   1.000
_cell.length_c   1.000
_cell.angle_alpha   90.00
_cell.angle_beta   90.00
_cell.angle_gamma   90.00
#
_symmetry.space_group_name_H-M   'P 1'
#
loop_
_entity.id
_entity.type
_entity.pdbx_description
1 polymer ?
#
loop_
_entity_poly.entity_id
_entity_poly.type
_entity_poly.pdbx_seq_one_letter_code
_entity_poly.pdbx_strand_id
1 'polypeptide(L)'
;MSKINIGLRGWRFDEDVLGPDGRVRPLKTMEPETRQRLLVLAERVVDPCDACWLIHGDEDIEQCNVADAIYGEPMGEVVVCSDHETDFIYWFREEGGEAHAGETDLASAFHEWFLDGNRAPEGYVGLEHVEEDPTALPEAPDRDEAIPGLEEEVERMDEEDLDTIDMDLSDLDV
;
A
#
# COMPACT_ATOMS: atom_id res chain seq x y z
N MET A 1 -14.74 -4.16 -16.48
CA MET A 1 -13.42 -4.82 -16.37
C MET A 1 -13.31 -5.30 -14.94
N SER A 2 -12.72 -6.47 -14.71
CA SER A 2 -12.50 -7.01 -13.36
C SER A 2 -11.57 -6.08 -12.61
N LYS A 3 -11.84 -5.84 -11.33
CA LYS A 3 -10.88 -5.17 -10.45
C LYS A 3 -10.12 -6.23 -9.65
N ILE A 4 -8.81 -6.08 -9.56
CA ILE A 4 -7.91 -6.97 -8.83
C ILE A 4 -7.09 -6.17 -7.81
N ASN A 5 -6.62 -6.86 -6.78
CA ASN A 5 -5.53 -6.39 -5.92
C ASN A 5 -4.22 -6.99 -6.46
N ILE A 6 -3.10 -6.30 -6.24
CA ILE A 6 -1.76 -6.76 -6.65
C ILE A 6 -0.86 -6.55 -5.44
N GLY A 7 -0.15 -7.57 -4.98
CA GLY A 7 0.73 -7.50 -3.80
C GLY A 7 -0.02 -7.25 -2.49
N LEU A 8 -0.55 -6.03 -2.31
CA LEU A 8 -1.31 -5.58 -1.16
C LEU A 8 -2.81 -5.47 -1.46
N ARG A 9 -3.62 -5.65 -0.42
CA ARG A 9 -5.06 -5.38 -0.45
C ARG A 9 -5.32 -3.86 -0.39
N GLY A 10 -6.55 -3.43 -0.71
CA GLY A 10 -6.96 -2.03 -0.62
C GLY A 10 -6.99 -1.32 -1.97
N TRP A 11 -5.83 -1.08 -2.59
CA TRP A 11 -5.78 -0.54 -3.96
C TRP A 11 -6.29 -1.52 -5.00
N ARG A 12 -7.11 -1.01 -5.93
CA ARG A 12 -7.78 -1.82 -6.95
C ARG A 12 -7.44 -1.37 -8.36
N PHE A 13 -6.84 -2.28 -9.10
CA PHE A 13 -6.42 -2.09 -10.48
C PHE A 13 -7.40 -2.75 -11.44
N ASP A 14 -7.50 -2.24 -12.67
CA ASP A 14 -8.13 -3.01 -13.74
C ASP A 14 -7.26 -4.23 -14.06
N GLU A 15 -7.86 -5.39 -14.27
CA GLU A 15 -7.15 -6.64 -14.60
C GLU A 15 -6.23 -6.51 -15.81
N ASP A 16 -6.51 -5.55 -16.69
CA ASP A 16 -5.68 -5.31 -17.86
C ASP A 16 -4.28 -4.82 -17.51
N VAL A 17 -3.95 -4.40 -16.28
CA VAL A 17 -2.56 -4.09 -15.91
C VAL A 17 -1.63 -5.31 -16.02
N LEU A 18 -2.19 -6.53 -16.01
CA LEU A 18 -1.46 -7.77 -16.21
C LEU A 18 -1.52 -8.24 -17.67
N GLY A 19 -0.41 -8.81 -18.12
CA GLY A 19 -0.30 -9.51 -19.39
C GLY A 19 -0.92 -10.92 -19.34
N PRO A 20 -1.04 -11.61 -20.49
CA PRO A 20 -1.58 -12.97 -20.57
C PRO A 20 -0.79 -14.03 -19.77
N ASP A 21 0.46 -13.73 -19.42
CA ASP A 21 1.35 -14.54 -18.59
C ASP A 21 1.25 -14.21 -17.10
N GLY A 22 0.35 -13.30 -16.71
CA GLY A 22 0.15 -12.86 -15.33
C GLY A 22 1.20 -11.87 -14.82
N ARG A 23 2.10 -11.39 -15.69
CA ARG A 23 3.13 -10.40 -15.34
C ARG A 23 2.63 -8.99 -15.60
N VAL A 24 3.21 -8.01 -14.92
CA VAL A 24 2.88 -6.60 -15.16
C VAL A 24 3.19 -6.23 -16.61
N ARG A 25 2.23 -5.57 -17.29
CA ARG A 25 2.46 -5.06 -18.65
C ARG A 25 3.48 -3.92 -18.65
N PRO A 26 4.05 -3.55 -19.82
CA PRO A 26 4.97 -2.42 -19.88
C PRO A 26 4.38 -1.12 -19.32
N LEU A 27 5.02 -0.57 -18.28
CA LEU A 27 4.53 0.58 -17.52
C LEU A 27 4.29 1.81 -18.41
N LYS A 28 5.13 2.01 -19.43
CA LYS A 28 5.00 3.10 -20.42
C LYS A 28 3.69 3.07 -21.22
N THR A 29 2.99 1.93 -21.23
CA THR A 29 1.72 1.77 -21.97
C THR A 29 0.49 2.02 -21.10
N MET A 30 0.67 2.27 -19.80
CA MET A 30 -0.39 2.47 -18.84
C MET A 30 -0.70 3.96 -18.64
N GLU A 31 -1.93 4.24 -18.19
CA GLU A 31 -2.33 5.57 -17.74
C GLU A 31 -1.41 6.05 -16.60
N PRO A 32 -1.03 7.34 -16.55
CA PRO A 32 -0.06 7.88 -15.58
C PRO A 32 -0.39 7.52 -14.12
N GLU A 33 -1.64 7.71 -13.70
CA GLU A 33 -2.11 7.41 -12.34
C GLU A 33 -2.00 5.91 -11.99
N THR A 34 -2.29 5.03 -12.96
CA THR A 34 -2.17 3.58 -12.76
C THR A 34 -0.71 3.17 -12.64
N ARG A 35 0.16 3.73 -13.49
CA ARG A 35 1.60 3.52 -13.42
C ARG A 35 2.16 4.00 -12.09
N GLN A 36 1.78 5.18 -11.63
CA GLN A 36 2.24 5.75 -10.36
C GLN A 36 1.86 4.84 -9.18
N ARG A 37 0.60 4.41 -9.09
CA ARG A 37 0.18 3.48 -8.02
C ARG A 37 0.93 2.15 -8.07
N LEU A 38 1.24 1.62 -9.26
CA LEU A 38 2.05 0.40 -9.36
C LEU A 38 3.48 0.62 -8.86
N LEU A 39 4.10 1.78 -9.15
CA LEU A 39 5.45 2.09 -8.68
C LEU A 39 5.50 2.22 -7.15
N VAL A 40 4.58 2.99 -6.57
CA VAL A 40 4.47 3.10 -5.10
C VAL A 40 4.21 1.74 -4.48
N LEU A 41 3.29 0.97 -5.05
CA LEU A 41 3.02 -0.39 -4.58
C LEU A 41 4.28 -1.26 -4.64
N ALA A 42 5.10 -1.17 -5.70
CA ALA A 42 6.37 -1.89 -5.80
C ALA A 42 7.29 -1.57 -4.61
N GLU A 43 7.35 -0.29 -4.24
CA GLU A 43 8.18 0.18 -3.14
C GLU A 43 7.66 -0.30 -1.79
N ARG A 44 6.34 -0.30 -1.60
CA ARG A 44 5.70 -0.52 -0.31
C ARG A 44 5.28 -1.96 -0.04
N VAL A 45 5.24 -2.85 -1.05
CA VAL A 45 4.69 -4.22 -0.92
C VAL A 45 5.43 -5.11 0.07
N VAL A 46 6.71 -4.83 0.34
CA VAL A 46 7.54 -5.56 1.31
C VAL A 46 7.85 -4.74 2.56
N ASP A 47 7.29 -3.54 2.67
CA ASP A 47 7.59 -2.66 3.79
C ASP A 47 6.97 -3.18 5.08
N PRO A 48 7.58 -2.84 6.22
CA PRO A 48 6.97 -3.08 7.51
C PRO A 48 5.63 -2.32 7.59
N CYS A 49 4.68 -2.92 8.29
CA CYS A 49 3.47 -2.23 8.70
C CYS A 49 3.82 -0.93 9.45
N ASP A 50 3.20 0.19 9.06
CA ASP A 50 3.46 1.50 9.65
C ASP A 50 3.22 1.49 11.17
N ALA A 51 2.12 0.86 11.62
CA ALA A 51 1.79 0.73 13.03
C ALA A 51 2.80 -0.14 13.81
N CYS A 52 3.29 -1.23 13.23
CA CYS A 52 4.39 -2.00 13.82
C CYS A 52 5.64 -1.15 13.95
N TRP A 53 6.02 -0.42 12.90
CA TRP A 53 7.18 0.47 12.90
C TRP A 53 7.04 1.57 13.95
N LEU A 54 5.84 2.14 14.16
CA LEU A 54 5.59 3.11 15.23
C LEU A 54 5.76 2.52 16.65
N ILE A 55 5.58 1.19 16.82
CA ILE A 55 5.77 0.49 18.10
C ILE A 55 7.23 0.14 18.34
N HIS A 56 7.88 -0.43 17.33
CA HIS A 56 9.21 -1.05 17.45
C HIS A 56 10.35 -0.12 17.04
N GLY A 57 10.09 0.78 16.11
CA GLY A 57 11.10 1.65 15.50
C GLY A 57 12.09 0.89 14.63
N ASP A 58 13.05 1.63 14.08
CA ASP A 58 14.06 1.08 13.17
C ASP A 58 14.99 0.06 13.83
N GLU A 59 15.20 0.18 15.15
CA GLU A 59 16.11 -0.70 15.90
C GLU A 59 15.59 -2.14 15.99
N ASP A 60 14.28 -2.32 15.91
CA ASP A 60 13.57 -3.60 16.10
C ASP A 60 12.70 -3.95 14.88
N ILE A 61 13.14 -3.59 13.68
CA ILE A 61 12.39 -3.78 12.42
C ILE A 61 11.96 -5.23 12.16
N GLU A 62 12.77 -6.18 12.62
CA GLU A 62 12.52 -7.63 12.55
C GLU A 62 11.32 -8.11 13.39
N GLN A 63 10.83 -7.26 14.30
CA GLN A 63 9.60 -7.49 15.05
C GLN A 63 8.36 -6.98 14.31
N CYS A 64 8.53 -6.23 13.22
CA CYS A 64 7.42 -5.72 12.43
C CYS A 64 6.87 -6.79 11.49
N ASN A 65 5.54 -6.89 11.43
CA ASN A 65 4.88 -7.64 10.36
C ASN A 65 5.03 -6.89 9.03
N VAL A 66 5.11 -7.63 7.93
CA VAL A 66 5.03 -7.06 6.57
C VAL A 66 3.62 -6.52 6.32
N ALA A 67 3.52 -5.49 5.50
CA ALA A 67 2.23 -4.96 5.06
C ALA A 67 1.37 -6.01 4.32
N ASP A 68 0.07 -6.00 4.60
CA ASP A 68 -0.95 -6.82 3.90
C ASP A 68 -1.93 -5.95 3.10
N ALA A 69 -2.07 -4.68 3.48
CA ALA A 69 -2.99 -3.73 2.87
C ALA A 69 -2.36 -2.34 2.73
N ILE A 70 -2.79 -1.61 1.71
CA ILE A 70 -2.43 -0.22 1.40
C ILE A 70 -3.68 0.63 1.20
N TYR A 71 -3.69 1.82 1.80
CA TYR A 71 -4.78 2.79 1.73
C TYR A 71 -4.26 4.19 1.46
N GLY A 72 -5.11 5.05 0.88
CA GLY A 72 -4.78 6.46 0.60
C GLY A 72 -4.37 6.69 -0.85
N GLU A 73 -3.88 7.89 -1.11
CA GLU A 73 -3.30 8.28 -2.40
C GLU A 73 -1.78 8.12 -2.36
N PRO A 74 -1.11 7.97 -3.52
CA PRO A 74 0.33 8.02 -3.61
C PRO A 74 0.94 9.19 -2.82
N MET A 75 2.04 8.93 -2.08
CA MET A 75 2.74 9.85 -1.19
C MET A 75 2.04 10.15 0.15
N GLY A 76 0.82 9.67 0.33
CA GLY A 76 0.07 9.75 1.59
C GLY A 76 -0.41 8.39 2.06
N GLU A 77 0.13 7.31 1.51
CA GLU A 77 -0.38 5.97 1.76
C GLU A 77 -0.05 5.45 3.16
N VAL A 78 -1.00 4.72 3.73
CA VAL A 78 -0.81 3.92 4.94
C VAL A 78 -0.70 2.47 4.53
N VAL A 79 0.35 1.78 4.99
CA VAL A 79 0.45 0.32 4.86
C VAL A 79 0.37 -0.38 6.21
N VAL A 80 -0.44 -1.41 6.28
CA VAL A 80 -0.77 -2.11 7.52
C VAL A 80 -0.80 -3.61 7.33
N CYS A 81 -0.32 -4.34 8.32
CA CYS A 81 -0.55 -5.78 8.43
C CYS A 81 -1.98 -6.05 8.90
N SER A 82 -2.44 -7.28 8.75
CA SER A 82 -3.80 -7.69 9.09
C SER A 82 -4.17 -7.38 10.56
N ASP A 83 -3.22 -7.47 11.48
CA ASP A 83 -3.43 -7.09 12.89
C ASP A 83 -3.77 -5.60 13.09
N HIS A 84 -3.10 -4.71 12.35
CA HIS A 84 -3.26 -3.25 12.49
C HIS A 84 -4.24 -2.64 11.48
N GLU A 85 -4.67 -3.40 10.47
CA GLU A 85 -5.71 -2.98 9.52
C GLU A 85 -7.02 -2.65 10.25
N THR A 86 -7.34 -3.39 11.31
CA THR A 86 -8.54 -3.13 12.12
C THR A 86 -8.47 -1.76 12.82
N ASP A 87 -7.30 -1.38 13.33
CA ASP A 87 -7.08 -0.05 13.94
C ASP A 87 -7.24 1.07 12.90
N PHE A 88 -6.66 0.89 11.72
CA PHE A 88 -6.80 1.84 10.62
C PHE A 88 -8.27 2.00 10.19
N ILE A 89 -8.99 0.89 9.99
CA ILE A 89 -10.40 0.91 9.58
C ILE A 89 -11.27 1.59 10.64
N TYR A 90 -11.05 1.29 11.92
CA TYR A 90 -11.77 1.94 13.01
C TYR A 90 -11.52 3.45 13.00
N TRP A 91 -10.25 3.87 12.96
CA TRP A 91 -9.90 5.28 12.91
C TRP A 91 -10.55 5.99 11.71
N PHE A 92 -10.43 5.39 10.53
CA PHE A 92 -10.94 5.95 9.30
C PHE A 92 -12.46 6.16 9.35
N ARG A 93 -13.21 5.18 9.85
CA ARG A 93 -14.68 5.18 9.81
C ARG A 93 -15.33 5.88 11.00
N GLU A 94 -14.70 5.82 12.17
CA GLU A 94 -15.35 6.18 13.43
C GLU A 94 -14.68 7.39 14.13
N GLU A 95 -13.38 7.59 13.94
CA GLU A 95 -12.60 8.64 14.65
C GLU A 95 -12.18 9.80 13.73
N GLY A 96 -12.86 9.94 12.58
CA GLY A 96 -12.72 11.09 11.69
C GLY A 96 -11.65 10.97 10.61
N GLY A 97 -11.01 9.81 10.44
CA GLY A 97 -10.02 9.62 9.37
C GLY A 97 -10.59 9.76 7.95
N GLU A 98 -11.91 9.57 7.74
CA GLU A 98 -12.58 9.82 6.45
C GLU A 98 -12.38 11.27 5.95
N ALA A 99 -12.14 12.23 6.85
CA ALA A 99 -11.86 13.61 6.46
C ALA A 99 -10.55 13.77 5.66
N HIS A 100 -9.65 12.80 5.73
CA HIS A 100 -8.37 12.76 5.01
C HIS A 100 -8.42 11.88 3.75
N ALA A 101 -9.61 11.42 3.35
CA ALA A 101 -9.75 10.59 2.15
C ALA A 101 -9.38 11.39 0.89
N GLY A 102 -8.39 10.91 0.14
CA GLY A 102 -7.88 11.59 -1.05
C GLY A 102 -6.78 12.62 -0.76
N GLU A 103 -6.46 12.85 0.51
CA GLU A 103 -5.43 13.80 0.93
C GLU A 103 -4.09 13.08 1.18
N THR A 104 -2.98 13.77 0.94
CA THR A 104 -1.63 13.24 1.20
C THR A 104 -1.26 13.23 2.69
N ASP A 105 -2.05 13.90 3.54
CA ASP A 105 -1.84 13.93 4.99
C ASP A 105 -2.45 12.73 5.74
N LEU A 106 -3.16 11.82 5.03
CA LEU A 106 -3.80 10.63 5.60
C LEU A 106 -2.84 9.82 6.48
N ALA A 107 -1.63 9.52 5.98
CA ALA A 107 -0.64 8.76 6.73
C ALA A 107 -0.22 9.47 8.02
N SER A 108 0.08 10.76 7.93
CA SER A 108 0.47 11.55 9.11
C SER A 108 -0.64 11.61 10.15
N ALA A 109 -1.89 11.81 9.73
CA ALA A 109 -3.05 11.87 10.61
C ALA A 109 -3.30 10.52 11.32
N PHE A 110 -3.18 9.41 10.59
CA PHE A 110 -3.27 8.08 11.18
C PHE A 110 -2.14 7.81 12.17
N HIS A 111 -0.90 8.14 11.81
CA HIS A 111 0.27 7.94 12.66
C HIS A 111 0.17 8.72 13.97
N GLU A 112 -0.26 9.99 13.91
CA GLU A 112 -0.50 10.82 15.10
C GLU A 112 -1.57 10.19 16.01
N TRP A 113 -2.72 9.83 15.43
CA TRP A 113 -3.79 9.17 16.18
C TRP A 113 -3.33 7.87 16.85
N PHE A 114 -2.53 7.05 16.16
CA PHE A 114 -2.03 5.79 16.67
C PHE A 114 -0.97 5.98 17.77
N LEU A 115 -0.07 6.96 17.63
CA LEU A 115 0.95 7.30 18.63
C LEU A 115 0.36 7.87 19.92
N ASP A 116 -0.80 8.52 19.86
CA ASP A 116 -1.58 8.94 21.02
C ASP A 116 -2.14 7.76 21.85
N GLY A 117 -1.91 6.52 21.39
CA GLY A 117 -2.30 5.29 22.07
C GLY A 117 -3.73 4.84 21.75
N ASN A 118 -4.37 5.46 20.77
CA ASN A 118 -5.70 5.06 20.32
C ASN A 118 -5.63 3.75 19.54
N ARG A 119 -6.62 2.87 19.76
CA ARG A 119 -6.76 1.57 19.10
C ARG A 119 -8.24 1.30 18.84
N ALA A 120 -8.53 0.41 17.91
CA ALA A 120 -9.88 -0.11 17.76
C ALA A 120 -10.34 -0.76 19.09
N PRO A 121 -11.61 -0.59 19.48
CA PRO A 121 -12.16 -1.29 20.64
C PRO A 121 -12.06 -2.81 20.47
N GLU A 122 -11.88 -3.53 21.59
CA GLU A 122 -11.87 -5.00 21.57
C GLU A 122 -13.12 -5.55 20.87
N GLY A 123 -12.91 -6.41 19.88
CA GLY A 123 -13.99 -7.04 19.12
C GLY A 123 -14.58 -6.17 18.00
N TYR A 124 -13.98 -5.02 17.68
CA TYR A 124 -14.29 -4.32 16.43
C TYR A 124 -13.90 -5.23 15.26
N VAL A 125 -14.91 -5.67 14.52
CA VAL A 125 -14.69 -6.43 13.29
C VAL A 125 -14.51 -5.41 12.18
N GLY A 126 -13.30 -5.35 11.62
CA GLY A 126 -12.99 -4.52 10.45
C GLY A 126 -13.69 -5.03 9.19
N LEU A 127 -12.94 -5.16 8.09
CA LEU A 127 -13.44 -5.79 6.88
C LEU A 127 -13.38 -7.32 7.05
N GLU A 128 -14.47 -8.02 6.73
CA GLU A 128 -14.49 -9.49 6.73
C GLU A 128 -13.72 -9.98 5.50
N HIS A 129 -12.49 -10.45 5.71
CA HIS A 129 -11.65 -11.00 4.65
C HIS A 129 -11.83 -12.52 4.57
N VAL A 130 -12.07 -13.04 3.37
CA VAL A 130 -11.97 -14.48 3.12
C VAL A 130 -10.50 -14.79 2.92
N GLU A 131 -9.80 -15.09 4.01
CA GLU A 131 -8.39 -15.51 3.97
C GLU A 131 -8.29 -17.01 3.62
N GLU A 132 -7.50 -17.35 2.61
CA GLU A 132 -6.96 -18.71 2.47
C GLU A 132 -5.75 -18.84 3.42
N ASP A 133 -6.03 -19.20 4.68
CA ASP A 133 -5.08 -19.53 5.77
C ASP A 133 -4.40 -18.34 6.50
N PRO A 134 -5.00 -17.84 7.61
CA PRO A 134 -4.46 -16.77 8.46
C PRO A 134 -3.18 -17.12 9.24
N THR A 135 -2.77 -18.40 9.23
CA THR A 135 -1.76 -18.92 10.17
C THR A 135 -0.44 -19.29 9.52
N ALA A 136 -0.37 -19.27 8.19
CA ALA A 136 0.88 -19.38 7.48
C ALA A 136 1.53 -18.00 7.46
N LEU A 137 2.50 -17.75 8.35
CA LEU A 137 3.48 -16.67 8.13
C LEU A 137 4.30 -17.09 6.90
N PRO A 138 4.12 -16.48 5.72
CA PRO A 138 5.06 -16.69 4.64
C PRO A 138 6.38 -16.02 5.08
N GLU A 139 7.52 -16.52 4.59
CA GLU A 139 8.68 -15.64 4.49
C GLU A 139 8.22 -14.39 3.72
N ALA A 140 8.64 -13.19 4.15
CA ALA A 140 8.29 -11.96 3.45
C ALA A 140 8.59 -12.18 1.96
N PRO A 141 7.57 -12.21 1.08
CA PRO A 141 7.82 -12.47 -0.33
C PRO A 141 8.76 -11.37 -0.82
N ASP A 142 9.69 -11.73 -1.71
CA ASP A 142 10.44 -10.67 -2.38
C ASP A 142 9.49 -9.84 -3.27
N ARG A 143 9.93 -8.64 -3.64
CA ARG A 143 9.11 -7.70 -4.44
C ARG A 143 8.62 -8.34 -5.73
N ASP A 144 9.47 -9.14 -6.38
CA ASP A 144 9.18 -9.78 -7.66
C ASP A 144 8.22 -10.97 -7.52
N GLU A 145 8.22 -11.70 -6.40
CA GLU A 145 7.22 -12.71 -6.06
C GLU A 145 5.86 -12.06 -5.80
N ALA A 146 5.85 -10.92 -5.11
CA ALA A 146 4.62 -10.19 -4.81
C ALA A 146 4.01 -9.52 -6.06
N ILE A 147 4.86 -9.04 -6.98
CA ILE A 147 4.43 -8.35 -8.20
C ILE A 147 5.28 -8.77 -9.42
N PRO A 148 4.94 -9.89 -10.08
CA PRO A 148 5.77 -10.49 -11.12
C PRO A 148 6.10 -9.57 -12.30
N GLY A 149 7.41 -9.36 -12.52
CA GLY A 149 7.95 -8.63 -13.66
C GLY A 149 7.92 -7.11 -13.51
N LEU A 150 7.49 -6.59 -12.36
CA LEU A 150 7.51 -5.15 -12.11
C LEU A 150 8.94 -4.64 -11.90
N GLU A 151 9.81 -5.39 -11.23
CA GLU A 151 11.22 -4.98 -11.05
C GLU A 151 11.93 -4.81 -12.40
N GLU A 152 11.79 -5.79 -13.30
CA GLU A 152 12.33 -5.70 -14.67
C GLU A 152 11.78 -4.52 -15.48
N GLU A 153 10.52 -4.12 -15.24
CA GLU A 153 9.93 -2.94 -15.89
C GLU A 153 10.50 -1.64 -15.31
N VAL A 154 10.65 -1.56 -13.98
CA VAL A 154 11.24 -0.41 -13.28
C VAL A 154 12.69 -0.20 -13.73
N GLU A 155 13.50 -1.25 -13.80
CA GLU A 155 14.89 -1.18 -14.27
C GLU A 155 15.01 -0.73 -15.74
N ARG A 156 13.96 -0.91 -16.54
CA ARG A 156 13.92 -0.48 -17.95
C ARG A 156 13.45 0.95 -18.13
N MET A 157 12.95 1.59 -17.08
CA MET A 157 12.64 3.02 -17.10
C MET A 157 13.95 3.81 -17.04
N ASP A 158 14.06 4.85 -17.85
CA ASP A 158 15.18 5.78 -17.76
C ASP A 158 14.89 6.89 -16.73
N GLU A 159 15.95 7.59 -16.30
CA GLU A 159 15.82 8.70 -15.34
C GLU A 159 14.86 9.79 -15.84
N GLU A 160 14.73 9.98 -17.16
CA GLU A 160 13.83 10.96 -17.78
C GLU A 160 12.35 10.54 -17.67
N ASP A 161 12.03 9.24 -17.76
CA ASP A 161 10.70 8.72 -17.50
C ASP A 161 10.29 8.86 -16.02
N LEU A 162 11.24 8.65 -15.09
CA LEU A 162 11.01 8.79 -13.66
C LEU A 162 10.81 10.26 -13.27
N ASP A 163 11.63 11.16 -13.83
CA ASP A 163 11.47 12.60 -13.65
C ASP A 163 10.14 13.11 -14.26
N THR A 164 9.69 12.54 -15.39
CA THR A 164 8.37 12.90 -15.97
C THR A 164 7.23 12.52 -15.05
N ILE A 165 7.36 11.38 -14.33
CA ILE A 165 6.38 10.98 -13.33
C ILE A 165 6.40 11.98 -12.19
N ASP A 166 7.57 12.36 -11.67
CA ASP A 166 7.74 13.40 -10.63
C ASP A 166 7.20 14.78 -11.07
N MET A 167 7.37 15.14 -12.35
CA MET A 167 6.90 16.40 -12.93
C MET A 167 5.37 16.45 -13.12
N ASP A 168 4.71 15.34 -13.46
CA ASP A 168 3.24 15.23 -13.46
C ASP A 168 2.65 15.41 -12.04
N LEU A 169 3.48 15.19 -11.00
CA LEU A 169 3.12 15.46 -9.59
C LEU A 169 3.18 16.95 -9.23
N SER A 170 3.94 17.75 -9.96
CA SER A 170 4.06 19.19 -9.70
C SER A 170 2.90 20.02 -10.27
N ASP A 171 2.09 19.45 -11.17
CA ASP A 171 0.86 20.06 -11.70
C ASP A 171 -0.37 19.76 -10.82
N LEU A 172 -0.23 18.92 -9.77
CA LEU A 172 -1.20 18.79 -8.68
C LEU A 172 -0.93 19.88 -7.63
N ASP A 173 -1.25 21.12 -8.01
CA ASP A 173 -1.23 22.27 -7.09
C ASP A 173 -2.11 21.98 -5.85
N VAL A 174 -1.47 22.03 -4.68
CA VAL A 174 -2.07 22.09 -3.33
C VAL A 174 -2.68 23.47 -3.08
#